data_AF-A0A4Q3ZBP7-F1
#
_entry.id   AF-A0A4Q3ZBP7-F1
#
_cell.length_a   1.000
_cell.length_b   1.000
_cell.length_c   1.000
_cell.angle_alpha   90.00
_cell.angle_beta   90.00
_cell.angle_gamma   90.00
#
_symmetry.space_group_name_H-M   'P 1'
#
loop_
_entity.id
_entity.type
_entity.pdbx_description
1 polymer ?
#
loop_
_entity_poly.entity_id
_entity_poly.type
_entity_poly.pdbx_seq_one_letter_code
_entity_poly.pdbx_strand_id
1 'polypeptide(L)' 'TPTESLCEIMELPRSGDNAHPWYMGVQYHPEFKSTPRDGHPLFISFIKAALAHKQALSERKAA' A
#
# COMPACT_ATOMS: atom_id res chain seq x y z
N THR A 1 10.35 0.59 -21.67
CA THR A 1 10.15 -0.89 -21.52
C THR A 1 11.03 -1.37 -20.38
N PRO A 2 10.76 -2.51 -19.71
CA PRO A 2 11.48 -2.99 -18.50
C PRO A 2 12.98 -3.32 -18.70
N THR A 3 13.55 -2.84 -19.80
CA THR A 3 14.95 -2.95 -20.22
C THR A 3 15.86 -1.90 -19.61
N GLU A 4 15.32 -0.86 -18.97
CA GLU A 4 16.10 0.18 -18.29
C GLU A 4 16.15 -0.12 -16.79
N SER A 5 17.31 0.05 -16.16
CA SER A 5 17.52 -0.16 -14.71
C SER A 5 16.91 0.98 -13.88
N LEU A 6 15.62 1.23 -14.06
CA LEU A 6 14.85 2.23 -13.34
C LEU A 6 14.11 1.60 -12.17
N CYS A 7 13.93 2.37 -11.10
CA CYS A 7 13.14 1.94 -9.96
C CYS A 7 11.66 2.04 -10.29
N GLU A 8 10.95 0.90 -10.26
CA GLU A 8 9.52 0.83 -10.60
C GLU A 8 8.61 0.77 -9.37
N ILE A 9 9.09 0.13 -8.29
CA ILE A 9 8.33 -0.15 -7.07
C ILE A 9 9.26 -0.01 -5.86
N MET A 10 8.77 0.63 -4.80
CA MET A 10 9.45 0.72 -3.52
C MET A 10 8.52 0.38 -2.35
N GLU A 11 9.07 -0.28 -1.33
CA GLU A 11 8.39 -0.55 -0.06
C GLU A 11 9.29 -0.14 1.12
N LEU A 12 8.68 0.13 2.28
CA LEU A 12 9.41 0.28 3.53
C LEU A 12 9.38 -1.03 4.31
N PRO A 13 10.39 -1.31 5.16
CA PRO A 13 10.39 -2.46 6.04
C PRO A 13 9.14 -2.50 6.93
N ARG A 14 8.72 -3.70 7.34
CA ARG A 14 7.60 -3.87 8.27
C ARG A 14 7.98 -3.85 9.75
N SER A 15 9.29 -3.83 10.04
CA SER A 15 9.86 -3.85 11.39
C SER A 15 11.16 -3.05 11.43
N GLY A 16 11.54 -2.56 12.61
CA GLY A 16 12.72 -1.71 12.83
C GLY A 16 12.38 -0.21 12.83
N ASP A 17 13.41 0.64 12.88
CA ASP A 17 13.25 2.07 13.15
C ASP A 17 12.50 2.84 12.05
N ASN A 18 12.64 2.41 10.79
CA ASN A 18 11.96 3.00 9.62
C ASN A 18 10.73 2.19 9.18
N ALA A 19 10.15 1.41 10.09
CA ALA A 19 9.06 0.52 9.74
C ALA A 19 7.78 1.26 9.43
N HIS A 20 7.06 0.79 8.40
CA HIS A 20 5.70 1.21 8.14
C HIS A 20 4.81 -0.01 7.90
N PRO A 21 3.64 -0.12 8.57
CA PRO A 21 2.80 -1.32 8.49
C PRO A 21 2.29 -1.60 7.07
N TRP A 22 2.14 -0.55 6.26
CA TRP A 22 1.82 -0.67 4.83
C TRP A 22 2.38 0.53 4.08
N TYR A 23 3.43 0.35 3.27
CA TYR A 23 3.99 1.41 2.42
C TYR A 23 4.29 0.84 1.05
N MET A 24 3.81 1.50 0.01
CA MET A 24 4.01 1.10 -1.37
C MET A 24 4.08 2.36 -2.25
N GLY A 25 5.18 2.53 -2.97
CA GLY A 25 5.34 3.55 -4.01
C GLY A 25 5.53 2.88 -5.36
N VAL A 26 4.86 3.39 -6.40
CA VAL A 26 4.96 2.87 -7.77
C VAL A 26 5.16 4.03 -8.74
N GLN A 27 5.99 3.81 -9.77
CA GLN A 27 6.26 4.83 -10.80
C GLN A 27 5.21 4.83 -11.92
N TYR A 28 4.55 3.69 -12.15
CA TYR A 28 3.48 3.55 -13.13
C TYR A 28 2.12 3.98 -12.58
N HIS A 29 1.11 4.05 -13.46
CA HIS A 29 -0.26 4.48 -13.16
C HIS A 29 -1.21 3.27 -13.01
N PRO A 30 -1.36 2.66 -11.82
CA PRO A 30 -2.26 1.53 -11.60
C PRO A 30 -3.75 1.88 -11.79
N GLU A 31 -4.12 3.16 -11.70
CA GLU A 31 -5.47 3.67 -11.89
C GLU A 31 -6.03 3.36 -13.28
N PHE A 32 -5.20 3.40 -14.32
CA PHE A 32 -5.65 3.13 -15.69
C PHE A 32 -5.99 1.65 -15.93
N LYS A 33 -5.56 0.76 -15.02
CA LYS A 33 -5.87 -0.68 -15.07
C LYS A 33 -6.93 -1.09 -14.04
N SER A 34 -7.46 -0.16 -13.25
CA SER A 34 -8.53 -0.42 -12.29
C SER A 34 -9.89 -0.36 -13.00
N THR A 35 -10.77 -1.31 -12.72
CA THR A 35 -12.14 -1.32 -13.26
C THR A 35 -13.18 -1.27 -12.14
N PRO A 36 -14.44 -0.91 -12.43
CA PRO A 36 -15.50 -0.90 -11.41
C PRO A 36 -15.82 -2.28 -10.81
N ARG A 37 -15.61 -3.37 -11.58
CA ARG A 37 -15.84 -4.75 -11.11
C ARG A 37 -14.62 -5.29 -10.38
N ASP A 38 -13.45 -5.09 -10.97
CA ASP A 38 -12.18 -5.55 -10.45
C ASP A 38 -11.25 -4.35 -10.23
N GLY A 39 -11.30 -3.81 -9.00
CA GLY A 39 -10.40 -2.74 -8.59
C GLY A 39 -8.94 -3.20 -8.60
N HIS A 40 -8.00 -2.28 -8.87
CA HIS A 40 -6.59 -2.66 -8.90
C HIS A 40 -6.14 -3.20 -7.53
N PRO A 41 -5.39 -4.32 -7.47
CA PRO A 41 -4.99 -4.96 -6.20
C PRO A 41 -4.27 -4.02 -5.23
N LEU A 42 -3.47 -3.08 -5.74
CA LEU A 42 -2.79 -2.06 -4.93
C LEU A 42 -3.78 -1.18 -4.15
N PHE A 43 -4.84 -0.69 -4.80
CA PHE A 43 -5.83 0.13 -4.12
C PHE A 43 -6.65 -0.68 -3.12
N ILE A 44 -7.02 -1.92 -3.47
CA ILE A 44 -7.74 -2.81 -2.55
C ILE A 44 -6.88 -3.08 -1.31
N SER A 45 -5.59 -3.35 -1.48
CA SER A 45 -4.64 -3.58 -0.40
C SER A 45 -4.47 -2.33 0.48
N PHE A 46 -4.35 -1.14 -0.13
CA PHE A 46 -4.27 0.13 0.59
C PHE A 46 -5.48 0.35 1.50
N ILE A 47 -6.70 0.20 0.96
CA ILE A 47 -7.93 0.40 1.73
C ILE A 47 -8.02 -0.61 2.88
N LYS A 48 -7.68 -1.89 2.65
CA LYS A 48 -7.64 -2.91 3.71
C LYS A 48 -6.66 -2.53 4.83
N ALA A 49 -5.47 -2.05 4.47
CA ALA A 49 -4.48 -1.60 5.44
C ALA A 49 -4.94 -0.37 6.23
N ALA A 50 -5.60 0.60 5.57
CA ALA A 50 -6.16 1.77 6.22
C ALA A 50 -7.28 1.39 7.21
N LEU A 51 -8.14 0.45 6.86
CA LEU A 51 -9.17 -0.10 7.76
C LEU A 51 -8.55 -0.79 8.97
N ALA A 52 -7.53 -1.64 8.76
CA ALA A 52 -6.82 -2.30 9.85
C ALA A 52 -6.14 -1.28 10.78
N HIS A 53 -5.51 -0.25 10.23
CA HIS A 53 -4.90 0.83 11.02
C HIS A 53 -5.95 1.60 11.84
N LYS A 54 -7.11 1.92 11.24
CA LYS A 54 -8.23 2.56 11.96
C LYS A 54 -8.71 1.70 13.14
N GLN A 55 -8.85 0.39 12.92
CA GLN A 55 -9.26 -0.55 13.97
C GLN A 55 -8.24 -0.59 15.11
N ALA A 56 -6.95 -0.77 14.80
CA ALA A 56 -5.88 -0.77 15.80
C ALA A 56 -5.82 0.54 16.61
N LEU A 57 -6.06 1.69 15.97
CA LEU A 57 -6.17 2.98 16.68
C LEU A 57 -7.38 3.05 17.60
N SER A 58 -8.52 2.47 17.23
CA SER A 58 -9.69 2.43 18.10
C SER A 58 -9.46 1.56 19.34
N GLU A 59 -8.80 0.41 19.17
CA GLU A 59 -8.44 -0.50 20.26
C GLU A 59 -7.45 0.16 21.23
N ARG A 60 -6.43 0.86 20.71
CA ARG A 60 -5.47 1.62 21.52
C ARG A 60 -6.07 2.79 22.29
N LYS A 61 -7.22 3.31 21.86
CA LYS A 61 -7.94 4.38 22.58
C LYS A 61 -8.88 3.84 23.66
N ALA A 62 -9.31 2.58 23.51
CA ALA A 62 -10.19 1.91 24.45
C ALA A 62 -9.43 1.22 25.60
N ALA A 63 -8.14 0.91 25.38
CA ALA A 63 -7.18 0.46 26.39
C ALA A 63 -6.58 1.65 27.17
#